data_AF-A0AAD5P918-F1
#
_entry.id   AF-A0AAD5P918-F1
#
_cell.length_a   1.000
_cell.length_b   1.000
_cell.length_c   1.000
_cell.angle_alpha   90.00
_cell.angle_beta   90.00
_cell.angle_gamma   90.00
#
_symmetry.space_group_name_H-M   'P 1'
#
loop_
_entity.id
_entity.type
_entity.pdbx_description
1 polymer ?
#
loop_
_entity_poly.entity_id
_entity_poly.type
_entity_poly.pdbx_seq_one_letter_code
_entity_poly.pdbx_strand_id
1 'polypeptide(L)'
;MRHDIPNQWEEFFHNSKQSLENAAYQDAIAQCSLALDELTQKTVATLDVRAMAFGQSANYDQGMHDALQMIKLAPSFPKGYLRSGQLYAMQGKHQLAIDMYNQGIQAVIPLQSDNNNDPDYHQLFVQRQASLDQQNRRVDFITQLPFDILPKIMSYLLPYMCAVCVDVSHSWRSRIQQCSPIWRKLIIDHSDSDDAKIYHNLAHVSDQVRELSLRGFINHIPSEFLQTLATGHFTNLQSLALRRKLYLFYFIFGRKNKKEEI
;
A
#
# COMPACT_ATOMS: atom_id res chain seq x y z
N MET A 1 0.59 -48.30 -25.78
CA MET A 1 1.75 -47.81 -26.53
C MET A 1 1.50 -46.34 -26.83
N ARG A 2 2.09 -45.42 -26.05
CA ARG A 2 2.12 -44.02 -26.45
C ARG A 2 3.19 -43.94 -27.54
N HIS A 3 2.80 -43.60 -28.76
CA HIS A 3 3.75 -43.17 -29.75
C HIS A 3 4.29 -41.83 -29.24
N ASP A 4 5.45 -41.87 -28.60
CA ASP A 4 6.20 -40.66 -28.26
C ASP A 4 6.60 -40.05 -29.59
N ILE A 5 5.89 -38.99 -29.97
CA ILE A 5 6.29 -38.11 -31.05
C ILE A 5 7.65 -37.55 -30.61
N PRO A 6 8.75 -37.80 -31.34
CA PRO A 6 10.06 -37.27 -30.97
C PRO A 6 9.94 -35.76 -30.75
N ASN A 7 10.47 -35.26 -29.64
CA ASN A 7 10.50 -33.82 -29.42
C ASN A 7 11.32 -33.19 -30.55
N GLN A 8 10.85 -32.09 -31.14
CA GLN A 8 11.49 -31.48 -32.31
C GLN A 8 12.98 -31.15 -32.07
N TRP A 9 13.36 -30.77 -30.85
CA TRP A 9 14.76 -30.51 -30.52
C TRP A 9 15.64 -31.77 -30.61
N GLU A 10 15.10 -32.96 -30.31
CA GLU A 10 15.80 -34.24 -30.43
C GLU A 10 16.02 -34.58 -31.90
N GLU A 11 15.05 -34.26 -32.76
CA GLU A 11 15.16 -34.42 -34.20
C GLU A 11 16.22 -33.47 -34.77
N PHE A 12 16.16 -32.17 -34.45
CA PHE A 12 17.17 -31.20 -34.85
C PHE A 12 18.58 -31.60 -34.36
N PHE A 13 18.69 -32.12 -33.14
CA PHE A 13 19.95 -32.60 -32.60
C PHE A 13 20.45 -33.90 -33.25
N HIS A 14 19.54 -34.78 -33.69
CA HIS A 14 19.91 -35.97 -34.45
C HIS A 14 20.40 -35.58 -35.85
N ASN A 15 19.66 -34.70 -36.54
CA ASN A 15 20.02 -34.19 -37.86
C ASN A 15 21.36 -33.45 -37.83
N SER A 16 21.63 -32.69 -36.78
CA SER A 16 22.91 -31.99 -36.64
C SER A 16 24.10 -32.96 -36.51
N LYS A 17 23.94 -34.06 -35.78
CA LYS A 17 24.96 -35.13 -35.69
C LYS A 17 25.18 -35.80 -37.03
N GLN A 18 24.10 -36.12 -37.75
CA GLN A 18 24.20 -36.74 -39.07
C GLN A 18 24.91 -35.81 -40.08
N SER A 19 24.57 -34.52 -40.09
CA SER A 19 25.26 -33.53 -40.92
C SER A 19 26.74 -33.37 -40.53
N LEU A 20 27.08 -33.49 -39.24
CA LEU A 20 28.46 -33.47 -38.77
C LEU A 20 29.25 -34.69 -39.30
N GLU A 21 28.65 -35.89 -39.26
CA GLU A 21 29.24 -37.11 -39.82
C GLU A 21 29.46 -37.00 -41.34
N ASN A 22 28.56 -36.30 -42.04
CA ASN A 22 28.64 -36.04 -43.48
C ASN A 22 29.57 -34.87 -43.85
N ALA A 23 30.29 -34.28 -42.89
CA ALA A 23 31.11 -33.07 -43.05
C ALA A 23 30.35 -31.84 -43.59
N ALA A 24 29.02 -31.83 -43.48
CA ALA A 24 28.14 -30.71 -43.83
C ALA A 24 28.06 -29.73 -42.64
N TYR A 25 29.15 -29.00 -42.39
CA TYR A 25 29.30 -28.20 -41.16
C TYR A 25 28.28 -27.07 -41.01
N GLN A 26 27.89 -26.40 -42.10
CA GLN A 26 26.90 -25.31 -42.04
C GLN A 26 25.52 -25.83 -41.63
N ASP A 27 25.11 -26.98 -42.19
CA ASP A 27 23.84 -27.62 -41.84
C ASP A 27 23.88 -28.13 -40.41
N ALA A 28 24.99 -28.72 -39.98
CA ALA A 28 25.17 -29.16 -38.59
C ALA A 28 25.04 -27.99 -37.60
N ILE A 29 25.65 -26.84 -37.89
CA ILE A 29 25.52 -25.62 -37.08
C ILE A 29 24.07 -25.14 -37.05
N ALA A 30 23.41 -25.04 -38.21
CA ALA A 30 22.03 -24.56 -38.29
C ALA A 30 21.05 -25.45 -37.49
N GLN A 31 21.15 -26.77 -37.68
CA GLN A 31 20.33 -27.75 -36.95
C GLN A 31 20.60 -27.73 -35.44
N CYS A 32 21.86 -27.62 -35.02
CA CYS A 32 22.21 -27.45 -33.61
C CYS A 32 21.62 -26.17 -33.01
N SER A 33 21.66 -25.05 -33.73
CA SER A 33 21.09 -23.79 -33.26
C SER A 33 19.57 -23.91 -33.06
N LEU A 34 18.85 -24.53 -34.01
CA LEU A 34 17.41 -24.78 -33.87
C LEU A 34 17.10 -25.66 -32.64
N ALA A 35 17.89 -26.71 -32.40
CA ALA A 35 17.73 -27.55 -31.22
C ALA A 35 17.92 -26.77 -29.90
N LEU A 36 18.93 -25.89 -29.86
CA LEU A 36 19.21 -25.06 -28.69
C LEU A 36 18.12 -24.00 -28.44
N ASP A 37 17.62 -23.37 -29.50
CA ASP A 37 16.55 -22.38 -29.40
C ASP A 37 15.26 -23.01 -28.86
N GLU A 38 14.87 -24.18 -29.36
CA GLU A 38 13.68 -24.89 -28.89
C GLU A 38 13.84 -25.35 -27.43
N LEU A 39 15.00 -25.88 -27.07
CA LEU A 39 15.29 -26.29 -25.69
C LEU A 39 15.23 -25.08 -24.75
N THR A 40 15.75 -23.93 -25.18
CA THR A 40 15.71 -22.68 -24.42
C THR A 40 14.28 -22.22 -24.20
N GLN A 41 13.45 -22.20 -25.25
CA GLN A 41 12.03 -21.83 -25.14
C GLN A 41 11.26 -22.77 -24.21
N LYS A 42 11.45 -24.09 -24.34
CA LYS A 42 10.82 -25.09 -23.45
C LYS A 42 11.27 -24.94 -22.00
N THR A 43 12.56 -24.67 -21.78
CA THR A 43 13.11 -24.46 -20.44
C THR A 43 12.54 -23.20 -19.80
N VAL A 44 12.51 -22.08 -20.54
CA VAL A 44 11.90 -20.82 -20.09
C VAL A 44 10.41 -21.02 -19.77
N ALA A 45 9.65 -21.71 -20.61
CA ALA A 45 8.24 -21.99 -20.36
C ALA A 45 8.02 -22.88 -19.13
N THR A 46 8.88 -23.86 -18.90
CA THR A 46 8.80 -24.74 -17.71
C THR A 46 9.12 -23.99 -16.43
N LEU A 47 10.17 -23.16 -16.45
CA LEU A 47 10.52 -22.26 -15.35
C LEU A 47 9.39 -21.25 -15.08
N ASP A 48 8.73 -20.74 -16.12
CA ASP A 48 7.62 -19.79 -16.00
C ASP A 48 6.45 -20.38 -15.19
N VAL A 49 6.05 -21.61 -15.54
CA VAL A 49 4.98 -22.33 -14.83
C VAL A 49 5.36 -22.59 -13.37
N ARG A 50 6.60 -23.02 -13.13
CA ARG A 50 7.07 -23.28 -11.76
C ARG A 50 7.17 -21.99 -10.94
N ALA A 51 7.68 -20.91 -11.51
CA ALA A 51 7.75 -19.60 -10.89
C ALA A 51 6.36 -19.06 -10.54
N MET A 52 5.39 -19.21 -11.45
CA MET A 52 4.00 -18.85 -11.20
C MET A 52 3.40 -19.66 -10.04
N ALA A 53 3.63 -20.98 -10.01
CA ALA A 53 3.16 -21.84 -8.93
C ALA A 53 3.77 -21.46 -7.57
N PHE A 54 5.06 -21.11 -7.55
CA PHE A 54 5.70 -20.55 -6.36
C PHE A 54 5.09 -19.22 -5.94
N GLY A 55 4.80 -18.31 -6.88
CA GLY A 55 4.10 -17.06 -6.60
C GLY A 55 2.71 -17.28 -5.98
N GLN A 56 1.90 -18.17 -6.57
CA GLN A 56 0.56 -18.48 -6.08
C GLN A 56 0.55 -19.16 -4.71
N SER A 57 1.63 -19.88 -4.37
CA SER A 57 1.85 -20.48 -3.04
C SER A 57 2.59 -19.55 -2.06
N ALA A 58 2.76 -18.27 -2.42
CA ALA A 58 3.50 -17.26 -1.65
C ALA A 58 4.99 -17.58 -1.37
N ASN A 59 5.57 -18.55 -2.08
CA ASN A 59 6.99 -18.91 -2.04
C ASN A 59 7.82 -18.01 -2.98
N TYR A 60 7.77 -16.71 -2.73
CA TYR A 60 8.25 -15.70 -3.68
C TYR A 60 9.76 -15.79 -4.00
N ASP A 61 10.59 -16.19 -3.05
CA ASP A 61 12.04 -16.28 -3.26
C ASP A 61 12.41 -17.36 -4.28
N GLN A 62 11.74 -18.52 -4.22
CA GLN A 62 11.92 -19.61 -5.17
C GLN A 62 11.37 -19.23 -6.55
N GLY A 63 10.21 -18.56 -6.60
CA GLY A 63 9.66 -18.04 -7.85
C GLY A 63 10.58 -16.99 -8.49
N MET A 64 11.17 -16.12 -7.68
CA MET A 64 12.10 -15.10 -8.16
C MET A 64 13.39 -15.72 -8.67
N HIS A 65 13.89 -16.78 -8.00
CA HIS A 65 15.03 -17.54 -8.49
C HIS A 65 14.79 -18.07 -9.91
N ASP A 66 13.64 -18.70 -10.15
CA ASP A 66 13.26 -19.21 -11.48
C ASP A 66 13.11 -18.09 -12.51
N ALA A 67 12.45 -16.98 -12.14
CA ALA A 67 12.31 -15.83 -13.03
C ALA A 67 13.67 -15.22 -13.43
N LEU A 68 14.61 -15.13 -12.49
CA LEU A 68 15.98 -14.66 -12.75
C LEU A 68 16.78 -15.66 -13.59
N GLN A 69 16.55 -16.97 -13.42
CA GLN A 69 17.12 -17.98 -14.31
C GLN A 69 16.62 -17.82 -15.74
N MET A 70 15.33 -17.54 -15.94
CA MET A 70 14.77 -17.26 -17.28
C MET A 70 15.47 -16.07 -17.95
N ILE A 71 15.69 -14.97 -17.20
CA ILE A 71 16.40 -13.79 -17.71
C ILE A 71 17.85 -14.12 -18.06
N LYS A 72 18.53 -14.97 -17.28
CA LYS A 72 19.90 -15.40 -17.60
C LYS A 72 19.98 -16.29 -18.83
N LEU A 73 19.00 -17.18 -19.02
CA LEU A 73 18.95 -18.11 -20.15
C LEU A 73 18.58 -17.39 -21.46
N ALA A 74 17.62 -16.47 -21.40
CA ALA A 74 17.10 -15.77 -22.56
C ALA A 74 16.89 -14.28 -22.24
N PRO A 75 17.98 -13.47 -22.20
CA PRO A 75 17.92 -12.07 -21.75
C PRO A 75 17.13 -11.14 -22.67
N SER A 76 16.96 -11.53 -23.94
CA SER A 76 16.13 -10.84 -24.92
C SER A 76 14.67 -11.27 -24.90
N PHE A 77 14.30 -12.22 -24.04
CA PHE A 77 12.95 -12.79 -24.01
C PHE A 77 12.12 -12.15 -22.87
N PRO A 78 10.95 -11.56 -23.16
CA PRO A 78 10.21 -10.74 -22.19
C PRO A 78 9.68 -11.54 -21.00
N LYS A 79 9.51 -12.86 -21.14
CA LYS A 79 8.82 -13.73 -20.17
C LYS A 79 9.46 -13.72 -18.78
N GLY A 80 10.79 -13.70 -18.68
CA GLY A 80 11.49 -13.64 -17.38
C GLY A 80 11.26 -12.32 -16.64
N TYR A 81 11.27 -11.20 -17.35
CA TYR A 81 10.98 -9.87 -16.80
C TYR A 81 9.51 -9.73 -16.41
N LEU A 82 8.60 -10.27 -17.23
CA LEU A 82 7.18 -10.34 -16.88
C LEU A 82 6.96 -11.10 -15.58
N ARG A 83 7.52 -12.31 -15.47
CA ARG A 83 7.32 -13.18 -14.30
C ARG A 83 7.88 -12.55 -13.03
N SER A 84 9.10 -12.00 -13.09
CA SER A 84 9.71 -11.30 -11.94
C SER A 84 8.91 -10.07 -11.51
N GLY A 85 8.44 -9.24 -12.47
CA GLY A 85 7.56 -8.11 -12.16
C GLY A 85 6.24 -8.54 -11.52
N GLN A 86 5.62 -9.61 -12.02
CA GLN A 86 4.39 -10.16 -11.44
C GLN A 86 4.61 -10.65 -10.00
N LEU A 87 5.73 -11.34 -9.74
CA LEU A 87 6.07 -11.80 -8.39
C LEU A 87 6.29 -10.64 -7.41
N TYR A 88 6.89 -9.53 -7.84
CA TYR A 88 6.99 -8.32 -7.02
C TYR A 88 5.63 -7.67 -6.78
N ALA A 89 4.77 -7.62 -7.80
CA ALA A 89 3.42 -7.07 -7.69
C ALA A 89 2.56 -7.88 -6.70
N MET A 90 2.67 -9.22 -6.71
CA MET A 90 1.99 -10.10 -5.74
C MET A 90 2.45 -9.85 -4.29
N GLN A 91 3.69 -9.39 -4.09
CA GLN A 91 4.21 -8.97 -2.78
C GLN A 91 3.78 -7.54 -2.39
N GLY A 92 3.01 -6.84 -3.22
CA GLY A 92 2.69 -5.41 -3.03
C GLY A 92 3.87 -4.47 -3.30
N LYS A 93 4.99 -4.97 -3.82
CA LYS A 93 6.21 -4.20 -4.12
C LYS A 93 6.12 -3.60 -5.52
N HIS A 94 5.13 -2.72 -5.74
CA HIS A 94 4.78 -2.19 -7.06
C HIS A 94 5.94 -1.44 -7.75
N GLN A 95 6.75 -0.68 -7.01
CA GLN A 95 7.92 0.01 -7.57
C GLN A 95 8.93 -0.98 -8.17
N LEU A 96 9.27 -2.04 -7.45
CA LEU A 96 10.19 -3.07 -7.96
C LEU A 96 9.60 -3.83 -9.15
N ALA A 97 8.28 -4.04 -9.17
CA ALA A 97 7.60 -4.60 -10.33
C ALA A 97 7.78 -3.73 -11.57
N ILE A 98 7.56 -2.41 -11.44
CA ILE A 98 7.76 -1.42 -12.51
C ILE A 98 9.20 -1.44 -13.01
N ASP A 99 10.18 -1.52 -12.10
CA ASP A 99 11.60 -1.56 -12.46
C ASP A 99 11.91 -2.81 -13.30
N MET A 100 11.39 -3.99 -12.94
CA MET A 100 11.56 -5.22 -13.72
C MET A 100 10.91 -5.13 -15.11
N TYR A 101 9.70 -4.57 -15.21
CA TYR A 101 9.06 -4.38 -16.51
C TYR A 101 9.82 -3.39 -17.39
N ASN A 102 10.35 -2.31 -16.82
CA ASN A 102 11.18 -1.35 -17.56
C ASN A 102 12.48 -1.99 -18.04
N GLN A 103 13.13 -2.83 -17.22
CA GLN A 103 14.29 -3.62 -17.65
C GLN A 103 13.93 -4.53 -18.83
N GLY A 104 12.79 -5.22 -18.77
CA GLY A 104 12.31 -6.04 -19.90
C GLY A 104 12.07 -5.21 -21.16
N ILE A 105 11.41 -4.04 -21.03
CA ILE A 105 11.17 -3.14 -22.17
C ILE A 105 12.49 -2.67 -22.79
N GLN A 106 13.51 -2.41 -21.98
CA GLN A 106 14.84 -1.98 -22.45
C GLN A 106 15.66 -3.14 -23.04
N ALA A 107 15.61 -4.32 -22.44
CA ALA A 107 16.36 -5.49 -22.86
C ALA A 107 15.82 -6.09 -24.16
N VAL A 108 14.51 -5.96 -24.41
CA VAL A 108 13.81 -6.48 -25.59
C VAL A 108 13.83 -5.50 -26.78
N ILE A 109 14.45 -4.31 -26.65
CA ILE A 109 14.58 -3.28 -27.71
C ILE A 109 14.99 -3.89 -29.08
N PRO A 110 14.44 -3.40 -30.21
CA PRO A 110 14.03 -4.19 -31.36
C PRO A 110 15.14 -4.38 -32.40
N LEU A 111 16.30 -4.92 -32.00
CA LEU A 111 17.30 -5.38 -32.98
C LEU A 111 16.86 -6.68 -33.69
N GLN A 112 15.76 -7.29 -33.26
CA GLN A 112 15.14 -8.45 -33.90
C GLN A 112 13.69 -8.10 -34.24
N SER A 113 13.44 -7.88 -35.53
CA SER A 113 12.19 -7.41 -36.13
C SER A 113 10.97 -8.34 -35.98
N ASP A 114 11.08 -9.44 -35.22
CA ASP A 114 9.98 -10.38 -34.94
C ASP A 114 9.35 -10.21 -33.53
N ASN A 115 10.05 -9.57 -32.58
CA ASN A 115 9.59 -9.46 -31.18
C ASN A 115 8.51 -8.38 -30.95
N ASN A 116 8.33 -7.44 -31.89
CA ASN A 116 7.25 -6.44 -31.78
C ASN A 116 5.85 -7.06 -31.87
N ASN A 117 5.73 -8.30 -32.34
CA ASN A 117 4.48 -9.08 -32.36
C ASN A 117 4.39 -10.10 -31.22
N ASP A 118 5.40 -10.18 -30.34
CA ASP A 118 5.35 -11.09 -29.19
C ASP A 118 4.31 -10.58 -28.17
N PRO A 119 3.23 -11.33 -27.89
CA PRO A 119 2.24 -10.93 -26.89
C PRO A 119 2.86 -10.70 -25.51
N ASP A 120 3.92 -11.41 -25.15
CA ASP A 120 4.62 -11.24 -23.88
C ASP A 120 5.36 -9.89 -23.83
N TYR A 121 5.84 -9.38 -24.96
CA TYR A 121 6.44 -8.04 -25.00
C TYR A 121 5.40 -6.94 -24.76
N HIS A 122 4.24 -7.03 -25.42
CA HIS A 122 3.14 -6.07 -25.17
C HIS A 122 2.63 -6.12 -23.73
N GLN A 123 2.61 -7.32 -23.12
CA GLN A 123 2.22 -7.46 -21.73
C GLN A 123 3.12 -6.68 -20.76
N LEU A 124 4.41 -6.46 -21.07
CA LEU A 124 5.29 -5.67 -20.20
C LEU A 124 4.74 -4.25 -19.99
N PHE A 125 4.24 -3.61 -21.05
CA PHE A 125 3.65 -2.26 -20.96
C PHE A 125 2.35 -2.28 -20.17
N VAL A 126 1.48 -3.28 -20.42
CA VAL A 126 0.20 -3.43 -19.73
C VAL A 126 0.41 -3.64 -18.23
N GLN A 127 1.31 -4.56 -17.85
CA GLN A 127 1.57 -4.88 -16.45
C GLN A 127 2.32 -3.76 -15.72
N ARG A 128 3.19 -3.04 -16.43
CA ARG A 128 3.81 -1.81 -15.91
C ARG A 128 2.75 -0.76 -15.58
N GLN A 129 1.81 -0.51 -16.50
CA GLN A 129 0.74 0.45 -16.26
C GLN A 129 -0.13 0.03 -15.08
N ALA A 130 -0.53 -1.24 -15.02
CA ALA A 130 -1.31 -1.77 -13.89
C ALA A 130 -0.57 -1.61 -12.55
N SER A 131 0.76 -1.77 -12.52
CA SER A 131 1.56 -1.57 -11.31
C SER A 131 1.69 -0.10 -10.93
N LEU A 132 1.80 0.81 -11.90
CA LEU A 132 1.77 2.26 -11.68
C LEU A 132 0.42 2.70 -11.08
N ASP A 133 -0.68 2.15 -11.60
CA ASP A 133 -2.02 2.44 -11.11
C ASP A 133 -2.19 1.96 -9.68
N GLN A 134 -1.69 0.75 -9.34
CA GLN A 134 -1.70 0.22 -7.98
C GLN A 134 -0.84 1.06 -7.02
N GLN A 135 0.36 1.49 -7.44
CA GLN A 135 1.24 2.33 -6.64
C GLN A 135 0.62 3.71 -6.33
N ASN A 136 -0.07 4.29 -7.31
CA ASN A 136 -0.73 5.58 -7.17
C ASN A 136 -2.14 5.47 -6.57
N ARG A 137 -2.63 4.26 -6.32
CA ARG A 137 -3.96 4.02 -5.77
C ARG A 137 -4.05 4.61 -4.37
N ARG A 138 -4.85 5.68 -4.24
CA ARG A 138 -5.30 6.18 -2.94
C ARG A 138 -6.53 5.38 -2.53
N VAL A 139 -6.44 4.66 -1.42
CA VAL A 139 -7.56 3.87 -0.89
C VAL A 139 -8.22 4.66 0.23
N ASP A 140 -9.46 5.09 0.01
CA ASP A 140 -10.31 5.62 1.09
C ASP A 140 -10.89 4.45 1.90
N PHE A 141 -10.10 3.98 2.86
CA PHE A 141 -10.48 2.83 3.67
C PHE A 141 -11.64 3.12 4.63
N ILE A 142 -11.89 4.38 4.99
CA ILE A 142 -12.98 4.73 5.93
C ILE A 142 -14.34 4.39 5.34
N THR A 143 -14.51 4.53 4.02
CA THR A 143 -15.73 4.12 3.33
C THR A 143 -15.94 2.60 3.31
N GLN A 144 -14.87 1.82 3.50
CA GLN A 144 -14.88 0.36 3.44
C GLN A 144 -14.96 -0.28 4.84
N LEU A 145 -14.74 0.49 5.90
CA LEU A 145 -14.79 -0.05 7.26
C LEU A 145 -16.23 -0.36 7.69
N PRO A 146 -16.49 -1.54 8.29
CA PRO A 146 -17.78 -1.85 8.87
C PRO A 146 -18.22 -0.84 9.92
N PHE A 147 -19.54 -0.73 10.11
CA PHE A 147 -20.11 0.26 11.02
C PHE A 147 -19.69 0.09 12.48
N ASP A 148 -19.28 -1.11 12.88
CA ASP A 148 -18.85 -1.44 14.25
C ASP A 148 -17.35 -1.21 14.50
N ILE A 149 -16.53 -1.27 13.44
CA ILE A 149 -15.08 -1.13 13.56
C ILE A 149 -14.69 0.34 13.71
N LEU A 150 -15.32 1.22 12.94
CA LEU A 150 -14.96 2.63 12.98
C LEU A 150 -15.24 3.29 14.36
N PRO A 151 -16.40 3.13 15.01
CA PRO A 151 -16.60 3.66 16.37
C PRO A 151 -15.57 3.14 17.36
N LYS A 152 -15.14 1.87 17.21
CA LYS A 152 -14.10 1.28 18.05
C LYS A 152 -12.74 1.93 17.83
N ILE A 153 -12.34 2.16 16.57
CA ILE A 153 -11.09 2.89 16.26
C ILE A 153 -11.17 4.31 16.83
N MET A 154 -12.27 5.01 16.56
CA MET A 154 -12.44 6.39 17.01
C MET A 154 -12.51 6.53 18.54
N SER A 155 -12.97 5.51 19.28
CA SER A 155 -12.94 5.54 20.76
C SER A 155 -11.53 5.55 21.36
N TYR A 156 -10.50 5.17 20.59
CA TYR A 156 -9.10 5.30 21.01
C TYR A 156 -8.49 6.66 20.66
N LEU A 157 -9.19 7.50 19.90
CA LEU A 157 -8.70 8.82 19.49
C LEU A 157 -9.16 9.91 20.45
N LEU A 158 -8.29 10.90 20.65
CA LEU A 158 -8.64 12.10 21.41
C LEU A 158 -9.61 12.98 20.58
N PRO A 159 -10.48 13.78 21.23
CA PRO A 159 -11.47 14.60 20.53
C PRO A 159 -10.89 15.51 19.43
N TYR A 160 -9.70 16.07 19.63
CA TYR A 160 -9.04 16.88 18.61
C TYR A 160 -8.57 16.06 17.40
N MET A 161 -8.14 14.80 17.61
CA MET A 161 -7.78 13.90 16.51
C MET A 161 -9.03 13.54 15.68
N CYS A 162 -10.17 13.32 16.34
CA CYS A 162 -11.45 13.11 15.66
C CYS A 162 -11.85 14.32 14.80
N ALA A 163 -11.57 15.54 15.28
CA ALA A 163 -11.80 16.77 14.52
C ALA A 163 -10.94 16.82 13.24
N VAL A 164 -9.65 16.48 13.34
CA VAL A 164 -8.77 16.39 12.16
C VAL A 164 -9.25 15.32 11.16
N CYS A 165 -9.76 14.18 11.65
CA CYS A 165 -10.31 13.14 10.78
C CYS A 165 -11.54 13.61 9.96
N VAL A 166 -12.36 14.51 10.52
CA VAL A 166 -13.51 15.09 9.83
C VAL A 166 -13.10 16.03 8.68
N ASP A 167 -11.88 16.55 8.70
CA ASP A 167 -11.36 17.48 7.69
C ASP A 167 -10.65 16.79 6.51
N VAL A 168 -10.48 15.47 6.55
CA VAL A 168 -9.81 14.70 5.49
C VAL A 168 -10.59 14.73 4.17
N SER A 169 -11.89 14.42 4.21
CA SER A 169 -12.76 14.42 3.02
C SER A 169 -14.23 14.44 3.41
N HIS A 170 -15.12 14.73 2.45
CA HIS A 170 -16.57 14.63 2.66
C HIS A 170 -17.02 13.22 3.08
N SER A 171 -16.38 12.17 2.53
CA SER A 171 -16.66 10.78 2.87
C SER A 171 -16.32 10.47 4.33
N TRP A 172 -15.14 10.91 4.79
CA TRP A 172 -14.70 10.78 6.17
C TRP A 172 -15.64 11.49 7.13
N ARG A 173 -15.97 12.76 6.83
CA ARG A 173 -16.91 13.56 7.60
C ARG A 173 -18.25 12.85 7.78
N SER A 174 -18.89 12.48 6.68
CA SER A 174 -20.20 11.82 6.69
C SER A 174 -20.16 10.53 7.51
N ARG A 175 -19.14 9.70 7.29
CA ARG A 175 -19.06 8.40 7.96
C ARG A 175 -18.75 8.53 9.46
N ILE A 176 -17.86 9.43 9.87
CA ILE A 176 -17.57 9.67 11.29
C ILE A 176 -18.77 10.31 12.01
N GLN A 177 -19.50 11.21 11.34
CA GLN A 177 -20.72 11.80 11.90
C GLN A 177 -21.81 10.76 12.17
N GLN A 178 -21.88 9.67 11.40
CA GLN A 178 -22.80 8.56 11.66
C GLN A 178 -22.41 7.74 12.90
N CYS A 179 -21.19 7.87 13.42
CA CYS A 179 -20.75 7.20 14.64
C CYS A 179 -21.24 7.95 15.90
N SER A 180 -22.52 7.79 16.24
CA SER A 180 -23.14 8.36 17.45
C SER A 180 -22.36 8.19 18.77
N PRO A 181 -21.68 7.05 19.07
CA PRO A 181 -21.09 6.84 20.39
C PRO A 181 -19.94 7.79 20.73
N ILE A 182 -19.18 8.23 19.72
CA ILE A 182 -17.96 9.04 19.90
C ILE A 182 -18.34 10.44 20.40
N TRP A 183 -19.44 10.98 19.87
CA TRP A 183 -19.85 12.36 20.10
C TRP A 183 -20.66 12.54 21.38
N ARG A 184 -21.14 11.45 21.99
CA ARG A 184 -21.97 11.51 23.22
C ARG A 184 -21.28 12.24 24.36
N LYS A 185 -19.98 12.04 24.54
CA LYS A 185 -19.20 12.65 25.61
C LYS A 185 -17.97 13.33 25.04
N LEU A 186 -17.97 14.65 25.05
CA LEU A 186 -16.89 15.46 24.48
C LEU A 186 -16.22 16.28 25.57
N ILE A 187 -14.91 16.10 25.70
CA ILE A 187 -14.09 16.84 26.65
C ILE A 187 -13.10 17.69 25.84
N ILE A 188 -13.25 19.01 25.92
CA ILE A 188 -12.35 19.98 25.33
C ILE A 188 -11.42 20.44 26.44
N ASP A 189 -10.13 20.12 26.32
CA ASP A 189 -9.10 20.65 27.24
C ASP A 189 -8.37 21.79 26.55
N HIS A 190 -8.44 22.97 27.15
CA HIS A 190 -7.87 24.21 26.65
C HIS A 190 -6.37 24.28 27.00
N SER A 191 -5.60 23.31 26.48
CA SER A 191 -4.16 23.17 26.72
C SER A 191 -3.29 23.32 25.47
N ASP A 192 -3.84 23.20 24.25
CA ASP A 192 -3.09 23.20 22.99
C ASP A 192 -3.77 24.02 21.87
N SER A 193 -2.94 24.53 20.95
CA SER A 193 -3.16 25.63 20.00
C SER A 193 -4.22 25.46 18.88
N ASP A 194 -5.18 24.54 18.99
CA ASP A 194 -6.12 24.18 17.91
C ASP A 194 -7.62 24.30 18.30
N ASP A 195 -7.94 25.03 19.37
CA ASP A 195 -9.30 25.17 19.90
C ASP A 195 -10.35 25.64 18.88
N ALA A 196 -10.00 26.57 17.99
CA ALA A 196 -10.92 27.11 16.98
C ALA A 196 -11.48 26.03 16.03
N LYS A 197 -10.65 25.05 15.65
CA LYS A 197 -11.08 23.92 14.80
C LYS A 197 -12.00 22.98 15.55
N ILE A 198 -11.74 22.76 16.84
CA ILE A 198 -12.57 21.91 17.70
C ILE A 198 -13.96 22.56 17.84
N TYR A 199 -14.03 23.88 18.04
CA TYR A 199 -15.30 24.61 18.16
C TYR A 199 -16.09 24.64 16.86
N HIS A 200 -15.42 24.79 15.70
CA HIS A 200 -16.08 24.69 14.40
C HIS A 200 -16.71 23.30 14.19
N ASN A 201 -15.93 22.24 14.46
CA ASN A 201 -16.39 20.86 14.29
C ASN A 201 -17.48 20.46 15.30
N LEU A 202 -17.46 21.04 16.51
CA LEU A 202 -18.49 20.82 17.53
C LEU A 202 -19.90 21.22 17.06
N ALA A 203 -20.02 22.29 16.25
CA ALA A 203 -21.32 22.71 15.71
C ALA A 203 -21.97 21.61 14.87
N HIS A 204 -21.18 20.88 14.08
CA HIS A 204 -21.66 19.82 13.19
C HIS A 204 -22.11 18.54 13.89
N VAL A 205 -21.68 18.32 15.13
CA VAL A 205 -22.03 17.14 15.92
C VAL A 205 -22.90 17.47 17.13
N SER A 206 -23.32 18.74 17.26
CA SER A 206 -24.03 19.30 18.41
C SER A 206 -25.27 18.49 18.82
N ASP A 207 -26.07 18.02 17.86
CA ASP A 207 -27.26 17.21 18.11
C ASP A 207 -26.94 15.84 18.75
N GLN A 208 -25.71 15.35 18.64
CA GLN A 208 -25.32 14.03 19.17
C GLN A 208 -24.67 14.11 20.55
N VAL A 209 -24.33 15.32 21.01
CA VAL A 209 -23.62 15.54 22.27
C VAL A 209 -24.59 15.44 23.44
N ARG A 210 -24.29 14.58 24.42
CA ARG A 210 -25.03 14.45 25.69
C ARG A 210 -24.28 15.05 26.86
N GLU A 211 -22.95 14.88 26.90
CA GLU A 211 -22.08 15.43 27.92
C GLU A 211 -20.99 16.28 27.24
N LEU A 212 -20.94 17.56 27.57
CA LEU A 212 -19.91 18.49 27.08
C LEU A 212 -19.12 19.05 28.26
N SER A 213 -17.80 18.91 28.24
CA SER A 213 -16.93 19.49 29.26
C SER A 213 -15.86 20.36 28.64
N LEU A 214 -15.80 21.63 29.03
CA LEU A 214 -14.68 22.52 28.73
C LEU A 214 -13.79 22.62 29.97
N ARG A 215 -12.50 22.32 29.81
CA ARG A 215 -11.50 22.33 30.88
C ARG A 215 -10.33 23.23 30.50
N GLY A 216 -9.54 23.67 31.48
CA GLY A 216 -8.22 24.28 31.23
C GLY A 216 -8.22 25.78 30.91
N PHE A 217 -9.38 26.43 30.75
CA PHE A 217 -9.44 27.87 30.48
C PHE A 217 -8.99 28.71 31.69
N ILE A 218 -8.30 29.83 31.42
CA ILE A 218 -7.60 30.61 32.45
C ILE A 218 -8.48 31.70 33.05
N ASN A 219 -9.05 32.59 32.24
CA ASN A 219 -9.74 33.80 32.73
C ASN A 219 -11.22 33.82 32.38
N HIS A 220 -11.52 33.65 31.10
CA HIS A 220 -12.89 33.65 30.58
C HIS A 220 -13.10 32.41 29.73
N ILE A 221 -14.36 32.02 29.59
CA ILE A 221 -14.76 31.00 28.61
C ILE A 221 -14.47 31.60 27.22
N PRO A 222 -13.82 30.85 26.31
CA PRO A 222 -13.54 31.32 24.96
C PRO A 222 -14.82 31.79 24.25
N SER A 223 -14.79 32.97 23.65
CA SER A 223 -15.95 33.56 22.97
C SER A 223 -16.42 32.69 21.80
N GLU A 224 -15.49 32.06 21.10
CA GLU A 224 -15.77 31.11 20.02
C GLU A 224 -16.56 29.89 20.52
N PHE A 225 -16.20 29.35 21.69
CA PHE A 225 -16.95 28.26 22.31
C PHE A 225 -18.39 28.69 22.65
N LEU A 226 -18.56 29.90 23.19
CA LEU A 226 -19.89 30.46 23.48
C LEU A 226 -20.70 30.68 22.19
N GLN A 227 -20.05 31.14 21.11
CA GLN A 227 -20.69 31.33 19.82
C GLN A 227 -21.10 29.99 19.19
N THR A 228 -20.28 28.94 19.32
CA THR A 228 -20.64 27.59 18.91
C THR A 228 -21.81 27.04 19.74
N LEU A 229 -21.85 27.28 21.05
CA LEU A 229 -22.99 26.90 21.89
C LEU A 229 -24.28 27.63 21.48
N ALA A 230 -24.16 28.90 21.09
CA ALA A 230 -25.31 29.71 20.67
C ALA A 230 -25.82 29.35 19.27
N THR A 231 -24.93 28.94 18.36
CA THR A 231 -25.27 28.60 16.96
C THR A 231 -25.52 27.11 16.73
N GLY A 232 -25.01 26.24 17.61
CA GLY A 232 -25.15 24.79 17.54
C GLY A 232 -26.50 24.30 18.08
N HIS A 233 -27.02 23.22 17.47
CA HIS A 233 -28.28 22.59 17.86
C HIS A 233 -27.99 21.49 18.90
N PHE A 234 -27.81 21.86 20.17
CA PHE A 234 -27.51 20.90 21.24
C PHE A 234 -28.77 20.24 21.82
N THR A 235 -29.63 19.69 20.96
CA THR A 235 -30.97 19.20 21.33
C THR A 235 -30.97 18.04 22.33
N ASN A 236 -29.89 17.26 22.37
CA ASN A 236 -29.73 16.09 23.24
C ASN A 236 -28.78 16.31 24.43
N LEU A 237 -28.35 17.55 24.70
CA LEU A 237 -27.38 17.85 25.76
C LEU A 237 -28.00 17.66 27.15
N GLN A 238 -27.38 16.80 27.95
CA GLN A 238 -27.82 16.44 29.30
C GLN A 238 -26.91 17.06 30.38
N SER A 239 -25.62 17.28 30.08
CA SER A 239 -24.65 17.82 31.01
C SER A 239 -23.67 18.77 30.34
N LEU A 240 -23.48 19.96 30.91
CA LEU A 240 -22.46 20.93 30.53
C LEU A 240 -21.58 21.24 31.75
N ALA A 241 -20.27 20.96 31.64
CA ALA A 241 -19.31 21.16 32.73
C ALA A 241 -18.18 22.10 32.32
N LEU A 242 -18.06 23.23 33.02
CA LEU A 242 -17.02 24.23 32.79
C LEU A 242 -16.03 24.21 33.94
N ARG A 243 -14.78 23.84 33.67
CA ARG A 243 -13.71 23.75 34.68
C ARG A 243 -12.55 24.68 34.33
N ARG A 244 -12.39 25.73 35.12
CA ARG A 244 -11.26 26.66 35.03
C ARG A 244 -9.96 26.00 35.51
N LYS A 245 -8.82 26.36 34.92
CA LYS A 245 -7.50 25.97 35.43
C LYS A 245 -7.23 26.76 36.72
N LEU A 246 -7.29 26.10 37.86
CA LEU A 246 -6.92 26.70 39.15
C LEU A 246 -5.40 26.63 39.28
N TYR A 247 -4.72 27.78 39.14
CA TYR A 247 -3.34 27.87 39.59
C TYR A 247 -3.34 27.75 41.11
N LEU A 248 -2.96 26.58 41.63
CA LEU A 248 -2.47 26.48 43.00
C LEU A 248 -1.22 27.37 43.08
N PHE A 249 -1.37 28.57 43.65
CA PHE A 249 -0.24 29.33 44.16
C PHE A 249 0.47 28.42 45.16
N TYR A 250 1.57 27.80 44.74
CA TYR A 250 2.54 27.21 45.65
C TYR A 250 3.18 28.36 46.43
N PHE A 251 2.54 28.78 47.53
CA PHE A 251 3.23 29.52 48.58
C PHE A 251 4.13 28.53 49.33
N ILE A 252 5.27 28.18 48.72
CA ILE A 252 6.40 27.64 49.47
C ILE A 252 7.03 28.84 50.18
N PHE A 253 6.52 29.21 51.35
CA PHE A 253 7.36 29.95 52.29
C PHE A 253 8.38 28.96 52.85
N GLY A 254 9.58 29.01 52.28
CA GLY A 254 10.71 28.17 52.67
C GLY A 254 11.02 28.32 54.14
N ARG A 255 11.07 27.19 54.85
CA ARG A 255 11.78 27.07 56.13
C ARG A 255 13.25 27.43 55.88
N LYS A 256 13.67 28.63 56.27
CA LYS A 256 15.07 28.90 56.61
C LYS A 256 15.38 28.23 57.94
N ASN A 257 15.88 27.00 57.89
CA ASN A 257 16.77 26.51 58.93
C ASN A 257 18.18 27.00 58.59
N LYS A 258 18.66 28.03 59.28
CA LYS A 258 20.09 28.26 59.46
C LYS A 258 20.36 28.34 60.95
N LYS A 259 21.16 27.37 61.40
CA LYS A 259 21.86 27.32 62.68
C LYS A 259 22.83 28.51 62.78
N GLU A 260 23.01 28.98 64.01
CA GLU A 260 24.09 29.81 64.61
C GLU A 260 23.38 30.57 65.76
N GLU A 261 23.79 30.61 67.03
CA GLU A 261 25.03 30.25 67.72
C GLU A 261 24.77 30.37 69.26
N ILE A 262 25.49 29.57 70.05
CA ILE A 262 25.74 29.59 71.51
C ILE A 262 24.59 29.18 72.45
#